data_AF-A0A1J3H9U2-F1
#
_entry.id   AF-A0A1J3H9U2-F1
#
_cell.length_a   1.000
_cell.length_b   1.000
_cell.length_c   1.000
_cell.angle_alpha   90.00
_cell.angle_beta   90.00
_cell.angle_gamma   90.00
#
_symmetry.space_group_name_H-M   'P 1'
#
loop_
_entity.id
_entity.type
_entity.pdbx_description
1 polymer ?
#
loop_
_entity_poly.entity_id
_entity_poly.type
_entity_poly.pdbx_seq_one_letter_code
_entity_poly.pdbx_strand_id
1 'polypeptide(L)'
;MSFGNNHNNWDNSSSHISFTIDEPGKRSKTTDFFTLETQFSMPQTSLEMARMESLMNIPEDSVPCKVRAKRGCATHPRSIAERERRTRISGKLKKLQELVPNMDKQTSYADMLDLAVEHIKGLQHQVESLEKGMERCTCGACKKR
;
A
#
# COMPACT_ATOMS: atom_id res chain seq x y z
N MET A 1 -41.91 -19.39 7.56
CA MET A 1 -40.53 -18.94 7.89
C MET A 1 -39.59 -19.73 7.01
N SER A 2 -39.10 -19.12 5.93
CA SER A 2 -38.21 -19.77 4.96
C SER A 2 -36.79 -19.31 5.24
N PHE A 3 -35.92 -20.21 5.69
CA PHE A 3 -34.49 -19.94 5.81
C PHE A 3 -33.82 -20.26 4.47
N GLY A 4 -33.39 -19.21 3.77
CA GLY A 4 -32.59 -19.35 2.55
C GLY A 4 -31.16 -19.77 2.89
N ASN A 5 -30.79 -20.98 2.52
CA ASN A 5 -29.39 -21.41 2.47
C ASN A 5 -28.81 -21.03 1.10
N ASN A 6 -28.12 -19.90 1.03
CA ASN A 6 -27.19 -19.62 -0.08
C ASN A 6 -25.83 -20.20 0.29
N HIS A 7 -25.56 -21.42 -0.17
CA HIS A 7 -24.24 -22.03 -0.09
C HIS A 7 -23.36 -21.38 -1.17
N ASN A 8 -22.53 -20.41 -0.78
CA ASN A 8 -21.52 -19.85 -1.68
C ASN A 8 -20.45 -20.92 -1.91
N ASN A 9 -20.60 -21.65 -3.01
CA ASN A 9 -19.67 -22.67 -3.52
C ASN A 9 -18.38 -22.00 -3.97
N TRP A 10 -17.41 -21.86 -3.05
CA TRP A 10 -16.10 -21.24 -3.33
C TRP A 10 -15.05 -22.20 -3.88
N ASP A 11 -15.38 -23.47 -4.05
CA ASP A 11 -14.44 -24.47 -4.49
C ASP A 11 -14.83 -24.97 -5.88
N ASN A 12 -13.97 -24.70 -6.86
CA ASN A 12 -13.41 -25.70 -7.77
C ASN A 12 -12.93 -25.05 -9.07
N SER A 13 -11.66 -24.65 -9.07
CA SER A 13 -10.81 -24.73 -10.26
C SER A 13 -9.38 -24.89 -9.76
N SER A 14 -9.04 -26.13 -9.42
CA SER A 14 -7.66 -26.56 -9.21
C SER A 14 -6.92 -26.48 -10.55
N SER A 15 -6.50 -25.29 -10.94
CA SER A 15 -5.45 -25.10 -11.93
C SER A 15 -4.12 -25.27 -11.22
N HIS A 16 -3.47 -26.41 -11.45
CA HIS A 16 -2.13 -26.76 -11.01
C HIS A 16 -1.13 -25.65 -11.35
N ILE A 17 -0.75 -24.85 -10.35
CA ILE A 17 0.30 -23.85 -10.46
C ILE A 17 1.61 -24.55 -10.08
N SER A 18 2.41 -24.94 -11.07
CA SER A 18 3.80 -25.36 -10.82
C SER A 18 4.66 -24.13 -10.61
N PHE A 19 5.19 -23.94 -9.40
CA PHE A 19 6.19 -22.93 -9.12
C PHE A 19 7.56 -23.61 -9.10
N THR A 20 8.36 -23.43 -10.15
CA THR A 20 9.78 -23.78 -10.12
C THR A 20 10.48 -22.78 -9.19
N ILE A 21 11.10 -23.30 -8.13
CA ILE A 21 11.99 -22.55 -7.25
C ILE A 21 13.32 -22.41 -7.99
N ASP A 22 13.63 -21.21 -8.49
CA ASP A 22 14.99 -20.87 -8.89
C ASP A 22 15.82 -20.56 -7.63
N GLU A 23 16.93 -21.27 -7.49
CA GLU A 23 17.90 -21.18 -6.40
C GLU A 23 18.67 -19.84 -6.45
N PRO A 24 18.95 -19.18 -5.31
CA PRO A 24 19.63 -17.88 -5.31
C PRO A 24 21.15 -18.02 -5.55
N GLY A 25 21.57 -17.66 -6.77
CA GLY A 25 22.96 -17.43 -7.15
C GLY A 25 23.61 -16.27 -6.38
N LYS A 26 24.87 -16.49 -5.99
CA LYS A 26 25.67 -15.75 -5.00
C LYS A 26 25.87 -14.26 -5.31
N ARG A 27 25.82 -13.47 -4.24
CA ARG A 27 26.13 -12.04 -4.17
C ARG A 27 27.65 -11.83 -4.23
N SER A 28 28.14 -11.12 -5.25
CA SER A 28 29.51 -10.58 -5.28
C SER A 28 29.46 -9.06 -5.23
N LYS A 29 30.19 -8.49 -4.28
CA LYS A 29 30.37 -7.06 -4.07
C LYS A 29 31.79 -6.73 -4.51
N THR A 30 31.93 -6.02 -5.63
CA THR A 30 33.18 -5.33 -6.00
C THR A 30 32.79 -3.99 -6.62
N THR A 31 33.07 -2.96 -5.84
CA THR A 31 33.41 -1.60 -6.31
C THR A 31 34.40 -1.70 -7.46
N ASP A 32 34.15 -0.99 -8.57
CA ASP A 32 35.20 -0.29 -9.32
C ASP A 32 34.60 0.88 -10.11
N PHE A 33 35.33 1.99 -10.06
CA PHE A 33 34.86 3.38 -10.12
C PHE A 33 35.27 4.10 -11.43
N PHE A 34 35.56 3.39 -12.53
CA PHE A 34 36.22 4.02 -13.70
C PHE A 34 35.65 3.73 -15.11
N THR A 35 34.39 3.31 -15.27
CA THR A 35 33.85 2.94 -16.61
C THR A 35 32.87 3.95 -17.22
N LEU A 36 32.95 5.23 -16.84
CA LEU A 36 32.06 6.28 -17.35
C LEU A 36 32.69 7.23 -18.39
N GLU A 37 33.78 6.82 -19.05
CA GLU A 37 34.42 7.67 -20.08
C GLU A 37 34.28 7.12 -21.51
N THR A 38 33.90 5.85 -21.68
CA THR A 38 33.82 5.22 -23.02
C THR A 38 32.51 5.52 -23.78
N GLN A 39 31.57 6.24 -23.18
CA GLN A 39 30.19 6.34 -23.71
C GLN A 39 29.99 7.45 -24.77
N PHE A 40 31.04 8.17 -25.19
CA PHE A 40 30.93 9.29 -26.14
C PHE A 40 31.83 9.23 -27.38
N SER A 41 32.55 8.13 -27.63
CA SER A 41 33.34 7.99 -28.86
C SER A 41 32.58 7.24 -29.94
N MET A 42 32.53 7.84 -31.14
CA MET A 42 32.01 7.21 -32.36
C MET A 42 32.81 5.95 -32.71
N PRO A 43 32.17 4.85 -33.16
CA PRO A 43 32.85 3.62 -33.52
C PRO A 43 33.77 3.82 -34.74
N GLN A 44 35.08 3.67 -34.57
CA GLN A 44 36.08 3.91 -35.63
C GLN A 44 36.63 2.65 -36.31
N THR A 45 36.19 1.45 -35.93
CA THR A 45 36.69 0.21 -36.55
C THR A 45 35.61 -0.47 -37.40
N SER A 46 35.98 -1.06 -38.53
CA SER A 46 35.05 -1.75 -39.45
C SER A 46 34.22 -2.84 -38.75
N LEU A 47 34.81 -3.49 -37.74
CA LEU A 47 34.12 -4.47 -36.91
C LEU A 47 33.08 -3.83 -35.98
N GLU A 48 33.32 -2.63 -35.43
CA GLU A 48 32.30 -1.87 -34.67
C GLU A 48 31.11 -1.47 -35.57
N MET A 49 31.39 -1.07 -36.82
CA MET A 49 30.35 -0.66 -37.77
C MET A 49 29.41 -1.82 -38.14
N ALA A 50 29.96 -3.03 -38.35
CA ALA A 50 29.17 -4.21 -38.68
C ALA A 50 28.23 -4.67 -37.56
N ARG A 51 28.61 -4.49 -36.28
CA ARG A 51 27.74 -4.83 -35.14
C ARG A 51 26.63 -3.82 -34.94
N MET A 52 26.87 -2.53 -35.18
CA MET A 52 25.79 -1.54 -35.14
C MET A 52 24.80 -1.72 -36.30
N GLU A 53 25.27 -2.17 -37.47
CA GLU A 53 24.41 -2.53 -38.60
C GLU A 53 23.52 -3.75 -38.26
N SER A 54 24.08 -4.74 -37.57
CA SER A 54 23.30 -5.88 -37.07
C SER A 54 22.27 -5.52 -35.99
N LEU A 55 22.39 -4.37 -35.32
CA LEU A 55 21.42 -3.87 -34.34
C LEU A 55 20.33 -2.99 -34.98
N MET A 56 20.58 -2.46 -36.18
CA MET A 56 19.65 -1.64 -36.96
C MET A 56 18.65 -2.49 -37.78
N ASN A 57 18.95 -3.77 -38.02
CA ASN A 57 18.06 -4.67 -38.73
C ASN A 57 17.03 -5.29 -37.76
N ILE A 58 16.07 -4.47 -37.34
CA ILE A 58 14.90 -4.90 -36.56
C ILE A 58 14.01 -5.71 -37.52
N PRO A 59 13.76 -7.01 -37.29
CA PRO A 59 12.76 -7.73 -38.07
C PRO A 59 11.39 -7.05 -37.89
N GLU A 60 10.70 -6.78 -39.00
CA GLU A 60 9.37 -6.13 -39.11
C GLU A 60 8.24 -6.83 -38.31
N ASP A 61 8.57 -7.90 -37.56
CA ASP A 61 7.66 -8.68 -36.71
C ASP A 61 7.83 -8.41 -35.20
N SER A 62 8.62 -7.40 -34.79
CA SER A 62 8.74 -7.06 -33.38
C SER A 62 7.47 -6.38 -32.86
N VAL A 63 6.65 -7.14 -32.12
CA VAL A 63 5.46 -6.66 -31.42
C VAL A 63 5.79 -5.37 -30.67
N PRO A 64 5.04 -4.27 -30.87
CA PRO A 64 5.29 -3.01 -30.18
C PRO A 64 5.44 -3.28 -28.68
N CYS A 65 6.60 -2.91 -28.13
CA CYS A 65 6.86 -3.01 -26.71
C CYS A 65 5.84 -2.12 -25.98
N LYS A 66 4.70 -2.70 -25.59
CA LYS A 66 3.72 -2.07 -24.71
C LYS A 66 4.49 -1.70 -23.45
N VAL A 67 4.65 -0.40 -23.24
CA VAL A 67 5.30 0.22 -22.09
C VAL A 67 5.09 -0.65 -20.85
N ARG A 68 6.13 -1.38 -20.46
CA ARG A 68 6.10 -2.22 -19.27
C ARG A 68 5.71 -1.32 -18.10
N ALA A 69 4.58 -1.59 -17.46
CA ALA A 69 4.19 -0.87 -16.25
C ALA A 69 5.36 -0.88 -15.26
N LYS A 70 5.62 0.25 -14.60
CA LYS A 70 6.70 0.39 -13.61
C LYS A 70 6.67 -0.79 -12.64
N ARG A 71 7.84 -1.42 -12.41
CA ARG A 71 7.99 -2.59 -11.52
C ARG A 71 7.39 -2.23 -10.15
N GLY A 72 6.31 -2.90 -9.75
CA GLY A 72 5.58 -2.64 -8.49
C GLY A 72 4.17 -2.05 -8.62
N CYS A 73 3.71 -1.73 -9.84
CA CYS A 73 2.33 -1.29 -10.09
C CYS A 73 1.41 -2.50 -10.32
N ALA A 74 0.36 -2.61 -9.50
CA ALA A 74 -0.68 -3.60 -9.70
C ALA A 74 -1.46 -3.27 -10.99
N THR A 75 -1.48 -4.20 -11.95
CA THR A 75 -2.19 -4.03 -13.24
C THR A 75 -3.59 -4.65 -13.21
N HIS A 76 -3.86 -5.55 -12.26
CA HIS A 76 -5.17 -6.21 -12.14
C HIS A 76 -6.16 -5.33 -11.36
N PRO A 77 -7.41 -5.14 -11.84
CA PRO A 77 -8.39 -4.24 -11.23
C PRO A 77 -8.67 -4.57 -9.75
N ARG A 78 -8.74 -5.86 -9.38
CA ARG A 78 -8.89 -6.30 -7.97
C ARG A 78 -7.77 -5.76 -7.08
N SER A 79 -6.53 -5.79 -7.56
CA SER A 79 -5.36 -5.36 -6.80
C SER A 79 -5.30 -3.84 -6.66
N ILE A 80 -5.79 -3.10 -7.66
CA ILE A 80 -5.97 -1.64 -7.58
C ILE A 80 -7.02 -1.30 -6.52
N ALA A 81 -8.20 -1.93 -6.58
CA ALA A 81 -9.28 -1.71 -5.62
C ALA A 81 -8.85 -2.01 -4.17
N GLU A 82 -8.13 -3.12 -3.94
CA GLU A 82 -7.65 -3.45 -2.60
C GLU A 82 -6.59 -2.45 -2.09
N ARG A 83 -5.70 -1.95 -2.96
CA ARG A 83 -4.77 -0.88 -2.58
C ARG A 83 -5.52 0.37 -2.12
N GLU A 84 -6.50 0.81 -2.89
CA GLU A 84 -7.32 1.97 -2.51
C GLU A 84 -8.03 1.75 -1.18
N ARG A 85 -8.59 0.56 -0.95
CA ARG A 85 -9.20 0.19 0.33
C ARG A 85 -8.19 0.32 1.47
N ARG A 86 -6.97 -0.23 1.32
CA ARG A 86 -5.90 -0.12 2.33
C ARG A 86 -5.51 1.32 2.59
N THR A 87 -5.34 2.13 1.54
CA THR A 87 -5.04 3.57 1.68
C THR A 87 -6.12 4.31 2.44
N ARG A 88 -7.41 4.01 2.19
CA ARG A 88 -8.53 4.59 2.96
C ARG A 88 -8.48 4.19 4.43
N ILE A 89 -8.17 2.92 4.73
CA ILE A 89 -8.04 2.43 6.11
C ILE A 89 -6.87 3.13 6.82
N SER A 90 -5.68 3.17 6.21
CA SER A 90 -4.52 3.87 6.78
C SER A 90 -4.77 5.37 6.96
N GLY A 91 -5.50 6.01 6.05
CA GLY A 91 -5.91 7.41 6.20
C GLY A 91 -6.81 7.65 7.41
N LYS A 92 -7.76 6.73 7.69
CA LYS A 92 -8.60 6.80 8.89
C LYS A 92 -7.81 6.58 10.17
N LEU A 93 -6.84 5.65 10.15
CA LEU A 93 -5.97 5.40 11.30
C LEU A 93 -5.11 6.62 11.67
N LYS A 94 -4.59 7.35 10.68
CA LYS A 94 -3.86 8.62 10.94
C LYS A 94 -4.75 9.68 11.59
N LYS A 95 -5.97 9.86 11.10
CA LYS A 95 -6.94 10.78 11.74
C LYS A 95 -7.27 10.37 13.17
N LEU A 96 -7.31 9.07 13.46
CA LEU A 96 -7.55 8.58 14.81
C LEU A 96 -6.39 8.94 15.76
N GLN A 97 -5.14 8.86 15.28
CA GLN A 97 -3.96 9.26 16.06
C GLN A 97 -3.99 10.74 16.47
N GLU A 98 -4.49 11.62 15.60
CA GLU A 98 -4.62 13.05 15.89
C GLU A 98 -5.68 13.38 16.96
N LEU A 99 -6.69 12.50 17.12
CA LEU A 99 -7.83 12.76 18.01
C LEU A 99 -7.67 12.17 19.41
N VAL A 100 -6.92 11.08 19.55
CA VAL A 100 -6.81 10.33 20.80
C VAL A 100 -5.42 10.55 21.40
N PRO A 101 -5.32 10.99 22.67
CA PRO A 101 -4.05 11.28 23.30
C PRO A 101 -3.17 10.04 23.41
N ASN A 102 -1.86 10.22 23.24
CA ASN A 102 -0.83 9.17 23.38
C ASN A 102 -0.92 7.98 22.38
N MET A 103 -1.69 8.08 21.31
CA MET A 103 -1.79 7.02 20.29
C MET A 103 -0.51 6.75 19.52
N ASP A 104 0.34 7.77 19.32
CA ASP A 104 1.55 7.65 18.49
C ASP A 104 2.60 6.68 19.07
N LYS A 105 2.49 6.38 20.36
CA LYS A 105 3.42 5.49 21.07
C LYS A 105 3.12 4.01 20.83
N GLN A 106 1.98 3.70 20.24
CA GLN A 106 1.53 2.33 20.04
C GLN A 106 1.94 1.78 18.68
N THR A 107 2.43 0.54 18.68
CA THR A 107 2.91 -0.15 17.49
C THR A 107 1.89 -1.13 16.92
N SER A 108 0.91 -1.56 17.72
CA SER A 108 -0.14 -2.50 17.34
C SER A 108 -1.44 -1.78 16.96
N TYR A 109 -2.08 -2.19 15.86
CA TYR A 109 -3.39 -1.68 15.49
C TYR A 109 -4.49 -2.04 16.49
N ALA A 110 -4.39 -3.18 17.17
CA ALA A 110 -5.38 -3.59 18.16
C ALA A 110 -5.36 -2.62 19.36
N ASP A 111 -4.18 -2.41 19.95
CA ASP A 111 -4.00 -1.53 21.11
C ASP A 111 -4.42 -0.08 20.82
N MET A 112 -4.21 0.39 19.57
CA MET A 112 -4.71 1.68 19.07
C MET A 112 -6.23 1.78 19.08
N LEU A 113 -6.91 0.72 18.66
CA LEU A 113 -8.36 0.70 18.67
C LEU A 113 -8.90 0.58 20.11
N ASP A 114 -8.23 -0.17 20.97
CA ASP A 114 -8.64 -0.31 22.38
C ASP A 114 -8.49 1.01 23.16
N LEU A 115 -7.37 1.74 22.99
CA LEU A 115 -7.21 3.08 23.57
C LEU A 115 -8.27 4.05 23.07
N ALA A 116 -8.60 4.00 21.78
CA ALA A 116 -9.64 4.86 21.24
C ALA A 116 -10.99 4.60 21.91
N VAL A 117 -11.34 3.33 22.16
CA VAL A 117 -12.57 2.95 22.87
C VAL A 117 -12.54 3.46 24.31
N GLU A 118 -11.42 3.32 25.01
CA GLU A 118 -11.27 3.82 26.39
C GLU A 118 -11.43 5.34 26.45
N HIS A 119 -10.78 6.07 25.53
CA HIS A 119 -10.89 7.52 25.46
C HIS A 119 -12.33 7.99 25.20
N ILE A 120 -13.07 7.31 24.31
CA ILE A 120 -14.48 7.61 24.04
C ILE A 120 -15.33 7.41 25.30
N LYS A 121 -15.13 6.31 26.04
CA LYS A 121 -15.85 6.06 27.30
C LYS A 121 -15.56 7.14 28.34
N GLY A 122 -14.29 7.57 28.44
CA GLY A 122 -13.89 8.66 29.32
C GLY A 122 -14.58 9.98 28.98
N LEU A 123 -14.65 10.33 27.68
CA LEU A 123 -15.34 11.53 27.21
C LEU A 123 -16.85 11.47 27.48
N GLN A 124 -17.49 10.32 27.26
CA GLN A 124 -18.91 10.13 27.57
C GLN A 124 -19.20 10.36 29.06
N HIS A 125 -18.35 9.84 29.93
CA HIS A 125 -18.50 10.04 31.37
C HIS A 125 -18.32 11.51 31.78
N GLN A 126 -17.37 12.23 31.16
CA GLN A 126 -17.18 13.67 31.40
C GLN A 126 -18.40 14.47 30.99
N VAL A 127 -18.98 14.20 29.81
CA VAL A 127 -20.19 14.85 29.34
C VAL A 127 -21.36 14.60 30.30
N GLU A 128 -21.59 13.35 30.69
CA GLU A 128 -22.66 13.00 31.64
C GLU A 128 -22.50 13.68 33.00
N SER A 129 -21.26 13.78 33.50
CA SER A 129 -20.95 14.47 34.76
C SER A 129 -21.19 15.98 34.65
N LEU A 130 -20.82 16.59 33.52
CA LEU A 130 -21.07 18.00 33.26
C LEU A 130 -22.56 18.30 33.14
N GLU A 131 -23.33 17.45 32.44
CA GLU A 131 -24.79 17.58 32.32
C GLU A 131 -25.46 17.55 33.72
N LYS A 132 -25.13 16.55 34.55
CA LYS A 132 -25.58 16.48 35.96
C LYS A 132 -25.11 17.66 36.80
N GLY A 133 -23.95 18.22 36.49
CA GLY A 133 -23.43 19.44 37.12
C GLY A 133 -24.25 20.67 36.76
N MET A 134 -24.61 20.80 35.48
CA MET A 134 -25.42 21.91 34.96
C MET A 134 -26.84 21.88 35.52
N GLU A 135 -27.46 20.71 35.67
CA GLU A 135 -28.78 20.57 36.31
C GLU A 135 -28.80 21.06 37.77
N ARG A 136 -27.66 20.93 38.46
CA ARG A 136 -27.48 21.40 39.84
C ARG A 136 -26.98 22.85 39.92
N CYS A 137 -26.56 23.47 38.81
CA CYS A 137 -26.12 24.85 38.80
C CYS A 137 -27.32 25.79 38.73
N THR A 138 -27.55 26.55 39.79
CA THR A 138 -28.54 27.63 39.84
C THR A 138 -28.02 28.94 39.24
N CYS A 139 -26.81 28.93 38.68
CA CYS A 139 -26.17 30.08 38.07
C CYS A 139 -26.90 30.57 36.82
N GLY A 140 -27.17 31.87 36.72
CA GLY A 140 -27.91 32.48 35.60
C GLY A 140 -27.29 32.25 34.20
N ALA A 141 -26.00 31.88 34.14
CA ALA A 141 -25.27 31.56 32.91
C ALA A 141 -25.47 30.11 32.40
N CYS A 142 -25.96 29.17 33.24
CA CYS A 142 -26.26 27.78 32.81
C CYS A 142 -27.65 27.63 32.19
N LYS A 143 -28.51 28.66 32.25
CA LYS A 143 -29.82 28.67 31.61
C LYS A 143 -29.68 28.99 30.12
N LYS A 144 -29.38 27.96 29.33
CA LYS A 144 -29.74 27.85 27.90
C LYS A 144 -29.02 28.83 26.94
N ARG A 145 -28.10 28.27 26.14
CA ARG A 145 -28.01 28.58 24.71
C ARG A 145 -28.61 27.42 23.94
#